data_AF-A0A7I7SNJ7-F1
#
_entry.id   AF-A0A7I7SNJ7-F1
#
_cell.length_a   1.000
_cell.length_b   1.000
_cell.length_c   1.000
_cell.angle_alpha   90.00
_cell.angle_beta   90.00
_cell.angle_gamma   90.00
#
_symmetry.space_group_name_H-M   'P 1'
#
loop_
_entity.id
_entity.type
_entity.pdbx_description
1 polymer ?
#
loop_
_entity_poly.entity_id
_entity_poly.type
_entity_poly.pdbx_seq_one_letter_code
_entity_poly.pdbx_strand_id
1 'polypeptide(L)'
;MFGGNSEAWAAFDPTTVITRHGHFSATSRLFAVSAEAGPPADGRPDLSNPEGQDRAGQTLGTVGSAHGIECSVLALPGSHDWQFAAQAFSAALPWPAGRLSTPAVPAIPVPGAPPALHAPSIAVSSLTDPPAAKPAAG
;
A
#
# COMPACT_ATOMS: atom_id res chain seq x y z
N MET A 1 -1.34 -29.94 -2.31
CA MET A 1 -2.65 -29.27 -2.12
C MET A 1 -3.67 -29.82 -3.13
N PHE A 2 -4.96 -29.80 -2.79
CA PHE A 2 -6.12 -30.19 -3.64
C PHE A 2 -6.05 -31.53 -4.40
N GLY A 3 -5.21 -32.48 -3.99
CA GLY A 3 -5.10 -33.79 -4.64
C GLY A 3 -4.72 -33.73 -6.13
N GLY A 4 -4.09 -32.64 -6.59
CA GLY A 4 -3.77 -32.42 -8.01
C GLY A 4 -4.90 -31.83 -8.85
N ASN A 5 -6.06 -31.50 -8.26
CA ASN A 5 -7.15 -30.84 -8.97
C ASN A 5 -6.80 -29.36 -9.24
N SER A 6 -6.54 -29.05 -10.51
CA SER A 6 -6.17 -27.71 -10.97
C SER A 6 -7.31 -26.69 -10.89
N GLU A 7 -8.56 -27.10 -11.14
CA GLU A 7 -9.73 -26.23 -11.00
C GLU A 7 -9.97 -25.84 -9.54
N ALA A 8 -9.83 -26.81 -8.63
CA ALA A 8 -9.95 -26.57 -7.21
C ALA A 8 -8.84 -25.61 -6.74
N TRP A 9 -7.61 -25.79 -7.20
CA TRP A 9 -6.53 -24.83 -6.92
C TRP A 9 -6.85 -23.42 -7.46
N ALA A 10 -7.30 -23.33 -8.72
CA ALA A 10 -7.62 -22.08 -9.39
C ALA A 10 -8.76 -21.30 -8.72
N ALA A 11 -9.63 -21.97 -7.96
CA ALA A 11 -10.67 -21.32 -7.18
C ALA A 11 -10.13 -20.56 -5.95
N PHE A 12 -8.93 -20.89 -5.48
CA PHE A 12 -8.31 -20.29 -4.28
C PHE A 12 -6.98 -19.58 -4.56
N ASP A 13 -6.41 -19.72 -5.76
CA ASP A 13 -5.26 -18.94 -6.18
C ASP A 13 -5.62 -17.44 -6.30
N PRO A 14 -4.99 -16.54 -5.50
CA PRO A 14 -5.39 -15.14 -5.47
C PRO A 14 -5.20 -14.43 -6.81
N THR A 15 -4.20 -14.82 -7.62
CA THR A 15 -4.00 -14.20 -8.95
C THR A 15 -5.13 -14.56 -9.90
N THR A 16 -5.58 -15.81 -9.88
CA THR A 16 -6.72 -16.30 -10.66
C THR A 16 -8.01 -15.63 -10.22
N VAL A 17 -8.24 -15.52 -8.90
CA VAL A 17 -9.44 -14.89 -8.35
C VAL A 17 -9.53 -13.40 -8.73
N ILE A 18 -8.44 -12.64 -8.57
CA ILE A 18 -8.41 -11.21 -8.95
C ILE A 18 -8.66 -11.04 -10.45
N THR A 19 -7.97 -11.84 -11.28
CA THR A 19 -8.09 -11.76 -12.74
C THR A 19 -9.52 -12.07 -13.19
N ARG A 20 -10.14 -13.11 -12.62
CA ARG A 20 -11.51 -13.53 -12.94
C ARG A 20 -12.56 -12.53 -12.50
N HIS A 21 -12.38 -11.86 -11.36
CA HIS A 21 -13.31 -10.85 -10.87
C HIS A 21 -13.40 -9.64 -11.81
N GLY A 22 -12.31 -9.30 -12.49
CA GLY A 22 -12.25 -8.11 -13.34
C GLY A 22 -11.87 -6.87 -12.53
N HIS A 23 -12.49 -5.73 -12.81
CA HIS A 23 -12.10 -4.45 -12.21
C HIS A 23 -12.68 -4.27 -10.79
N PHE A 24 -11.85 -3.76 -9.87
CA PHE A 24 -12.23 -3.39 -8.52
C PHE A 24 -12.39 -1.88 -8.39
N SER A 25 -13.42 -1.43 -7.68
CA SER A 25 -13.62 -0.01 -7.36
C SER A 25 -13.42 0.25 -5.88
N ALA A 26 -12.83 1.40 -5.53
CA ALA A 26 -12.66 1.85 -4.15
C ALA A 26 -11.98 0.81 -3.22
N THR A 27 -11.13 -0.05 -3.79
CA THR A 27 -10.45 -1.12 -3.06
C THR A 27 -8.97 -0.78 -2.94
N SER A 28 -8.44 -0.88 -1.73
CA SER A 28 -7.01 -0.69 -1.47
C SER A 28 -6.48 -1.87 -0.67
N ARG A 29 -5.19 -2.17 -0.86
CA ARG A 29 -4.51 -3.29 -0.23
C ARG A 29 -3.12 -2.88 0.23
N LEU A 30 -2.78 -3.27 1.45
CA LEU A 30 -1.45 -3.16 2.02
C LEU A 30 -0.91 -4.56 2.31
N PHE A 31 0.28 -4.87 1.79
CA PHE A 31 1.05 -6.05 2.16
C PHE A 31 2.18 -5.63 3.11
N ALA A 32 2.13 -6.06 4.37
CA ALA A 32 3.28 -5.93 5.25
C ALA A 32 4.16 -7.18 5.09
N VAL A 33 5.40 -7.00 4.67
CA VAL A 33 6.35 -8.08 4.44
C VAL A 33 7.55 -7.89 5.35
N SER A 34 8.00 -8.99 5.94
CA SER A 34 9.27 -8.94 6.65
C SER A 34 10.39 -8.92 5.61
N ALA A 35 11.30 -7.95 5.75
CA ALA A 35 12.47 -7.83 4.92
C ALA A 35 13.67 -7.43 5.79
N GLU A 36 14.60 -8.36 5.92
CA GLU A 36 16.00 -8.04 6.23
C GLU A 36 16.76 -7.82 4.91
N ALA A 37 17.99 -7.28 4.96
CA ALA A 37 18.82 -7.08 3.77
C ALA A 37 19.28 -8.43 3.18
N GLY A 38 18.40 -9.08 2.43
CA GLY A 38 18.66 -10.32 1.71
C GLY A 38 18.79 -11.57 2.58
N PRO A 39 18.70 -12.77 1.95
CA PRO A 39 19.02 -14.01 2.64
C PRO A 39 20.47 -13.96 3.11
N PRO A 40 20.78 -14.51 4.29
CA PRO A 40 22.14 -14.56 4.78
C PRO A 40 23.09 -15.22 3.77
N ALA A 41 24.25 -14.59 3.53
CA ALA A 41 25.23 -15.09 2.57
C ALA A 41 25.86 -16.44 2.94
N ASP A 42 25.67 -16.89 4.18
CA ASP A 42 26.19 -18.15 4.74
C ASP A 42 25.27 -19.36 4.48
N GLY A 43 24.16 -19.18 3.76
CA GLY A 43 23.24 -20.27 3.40
C GLY A 43 22.31 -20.72 4.52
N ARG A 44 22.28 -20.02 5.66
CA ARG A 44 21.26 -20.28 6.70
C ARG A 44 19.87 -19.87 6.18
N PRO A 45 18.79 -20.51 6.65
CA PRO A 45 17.44 -20.16 6.22
C PRO A 45 17.14 -18.67 6.46
N ASP A 46 16.48 -18.05 5.49
CA ASP A 46 15.91 -16.72 5.65
C ASP A 46 14.65 -16.83 6.52
N LEU A 47 14.80 -16.56 7.81
CA LEU A 47 13.68 -16.61 8.76
C LEU A 47 12.74 -15.40 8.62
N SER A 48 13.18 -14.34 7.94
CA SER A 48 12.39 -13.14 7.69
C SER A 48 11.41 -13.39 6.54
N ASN A 49 11.86 -14.11 5.51
CA ASN A 49 11.08 -14.34 4.30
C ASN A 49 11.15 -15.80 3.81
N PRO A 50 10.77 -16.78 4.65
CA PRO A 50 11.04 -18.20 4.42
C PRO A 50 10.33 -18.78 3.19
N GLU A 51 9.31 -18.11 2.66
CA GLU A 51 8.51 -18.57 1.52
C GLU A 51 8.47 -17.54 0.37
N GLY A 52 9.27 -16.48 0.42
CA GLY A 52 9.24 -15.43 -0.60
C GLY A 52 7.97 -14.57 -0.54
N GLN A 53 7.49 -14.28 0.66
CA GLN A 53 6.34 -13.42 0.93
C GLN A 53 6.49 -12.01 0.31
N ASP A 54 7.71 -11.49 0.22
CA ASP A 54 8.04 -10.25 -0.50
C ASP A 54 7.64 -10.32 -1.98
N ARG A 55 8.04 -11.39 -2.67
CA ARG A 55 7.73 -11.65 -4.08
C ARG A 55 6.24 -11.92 -4.26
N ALA A 56 5.61 -12.65 -3.33
CA ALA A 56 4.18 -12.86 -3.34
C ALA A 56 3.42 -11.52 -3.22
N GLY A 57 3.81 -10.66 -2.29
CA GLY A 57 3.26 -9.31 -2.12
C GLY A 57 3.42 -8.43 -3.35
N GLN A 58 4.62 -8.43 -3.97
CA GLN A 58 4.88 -7.70 -5.22
C GLN A 58 4.06 -8.23 -6.41
N THR A 59 3.94 -9.56 -6.52
CA THR A 59 3.15 -10.22 -7.59
C THR A 59 1.69 -9.84 -7.47
N LEU A 60 1.12 -9.98 -6.26
CA LEU A 60 -0.28 -9.64 -6.02
C LEU A 60 -0.54 -8.12 -6.07
N GLY A 61 0.45 -7.31 -5.72
CA GLY A 61 0.42 -5.86 -5.91
C GLY A 61 0.30 -5.50 -7.39
N THR A 62 1.13 -6.10 -8.24
CA THR A 62 1.12 -5.88 -9.70
C THR A 62 -0.20 -6.33 -10.32
N VAL A 63 -0.64 -7.56 -10.02
CA VAL A 63 -1.92 -8.09 -10.51
C VAL A 63 -3.09 -7.25 -9.99
N GLY A 64 -3.09 -6.87 -8.72
CA GLY A 64 -4.15 -6.03 -8.15
C GLY A 64 -4.24 -4.65 -8.80
N SER A 65 -3.11 -3.97 -8.98
CA SER A 65 -3.06 -2.64 -9.61
C SER A 65 -3.55 -2.66 -11.06
N ALA A 66 -3.24 -3.71 -11.82
CA ALA A 66 -3.76 -3.90 -13.17
C ALA A 66 -5.30 -4.05 -13.21
N HIS A 67 -5.91 -4.38 -12.08
CA HIS A 67 -7.35 -4.60 -11.89
C HIS A 67 -8.02 -3.51 -11.03
N GLY A 68 -7.39 -2.35 -10.82
CA GLY A 68 -8.01 -1.20 -10.14
C GLY A 68 -7.90 -1.22 -8.61
N ILE A 69 -7.07 -2.09 -8.03
CA ILE A 69 -6.77 -2.09 -6.60
C ILE A 69 -5.59 -1.14 -6.33
N GLU A 70 -5.75 -0.18 -5.42
CA GLU A 70 -4.62 0.61 -4.92
C GLU A 70 -3.75 -0.28 -4.01
N CYS A 71 -2.59 -0.69 -4.52
CA CYS A 71 -1.70 -1.62 -3.82
C CYS A 71 -0.48 -0.91 -3.22
N SER A 72 -0.09 -1.29 -2.01
CA SER A 72 1.15 -0.88 -1.37
C SER A 72 1.84 -2.06 -0.67
N VAL A 73 3.18 -2.01 -0.59
CA VAL A 73 4.00 -3.01 0.11
C VAL A 73 4.84 -2.28 1.16
N LEU A 74 4.60 -2.60 2.44
CA LEU A 74 5.36 -2.10 3.58
C LEU A 74 6.38 -3.16 4.00
N ALA A 75 7.65 -2.88 3.77
CA ALA A 75 8.76 -3.71 4.25
C ALA A 75 9.18 -3.27 5.67
N LEU A 76 9.24 -4.21 6.61
CA LEU A 76 9.68 -3.99 7.99
C LEU A 76 10.71 -5.06 8.38
N PRO A 77 11.67 -4.76 9.27
CA PRO A 77 12.60 -5.76 9.78
C PRO A 77 11.90 -6.73 10.75
N GLY A 78 12.42 -7.95 10.89
CA GLY A 78 11.96 -8.97 11.84
C GLY A 78 11.93 -10.38 11.25
N SER A 79 11.65 -11.41 12.06
CA SER A 79 11.39 -12.76 11.54
C SER A 79 9.93 -12.91 11.11
N HIS A 80 9.58 -13.93 10.33
CA HIS A 80 8.18 -14.27 10.05
C HIS A 80 7.50 -14.92 11.26
N ASP A 81 7.32 -14.15 12.34
CA ASP A 81 6.78 -14.59 13.62
C ASP A 81 5.65 -13.69 14.14
N TRP A 82 5.10 -14.04 15.31
CA TRP A 82 3.99 -13.30 15.93
C TRP A 82 4.38 -11.90 16.38
N GLN A 83 5.64 -11.70 16.78
CA GLN A 83 6.16 -10.39 17.18
C GLN A 83 6.21 -9.45 15.97
N PHE A 84 6.69 -9.93 14.82
CA PHE A 84 6.62 -9.19 13.57
C PHE A 84 5.18 -8.87 13.19
N ALA A 85 4.24 -9.82 13.30
CA ALA A 85 2.84 -9.57 12.99
C ALA A 85 2.24 -8.43 13.84
N ALA A 86 2.58 -8.36 15.14
CA ALA A 86 2.15 -7.28 16.01
C ALA A 86 2.76 -5.92 15.62
N GLN A 87 4.04 -5.90 15.24
CA GLN A 87 4.72 -4.70 14.73
C GLN A 87 4.10 -4.22 13.42
N ALA A 88 3.91 -5.13 12.45
CA ALA A 88 3.30 -4.84 11.16
C ALA A 88 1.88 -4.30 11.32
N PHE A 89 1.08 -4.90 12.19
CA PHE A 89 -0.27 -4.41 12.51
C PHE A 89 -0.22 -3.00 13.10
N SER A 90 0.65 -2.76 14.07
CA SER A 90 0.80 -1.44 14.71
C SER A 90 1.23 -0.36 13.72
N ALA A 91 2.12 -0.69 12.79
CA ALA A 91 2.58 0.21 11.73
C ALA A 91 1.48 0.49 10.69
N ALA A 92 0.63 -0.49 10.39
CA ALA A 92 -0.43 -0.37 9.40
C ALA A 92 -1.68 0.34 9.94
N LEU A 93 -2.08 0.08 11.18
CA LEU A 93 -3.40 0.43 11.75
C LEU A 93 -3.82 1.91 11.63
N PRO A 94 -2.93 2.92 11.77
CA PRO A 94 -3.34 4.32 11.64
C PRO A 94 -3.92 4.66 10.26
N TRP A 95 -3.47 4.00 9.19
CA TRP A 95 -3.94 4.25 7.83
C TRP A 95 -5.41 3.87 7.59
N PRO A 96 -5.86 2.62 7.81
CA PRO A 96 -7.26 2.28 7.65
C PRO A 96 -8.12 3.04 8.66
N ALA A 97 -7.64 3.33 9.88
CA ALA A 97 -8.39 4.11 10.87
C ALA A 97 -8.68 5.54 10.38
N GLY A 98 -7.68 6.23 9.82
CA GLY A 98 -7.86 7.55 9.21
C GLY A 98 -8.78 7.52 7.98
N ARG A 99 -8.66 6.48 7.14
CA ARG A 99 -9.55 6.28 5.98
C ARG A 99 -11.01 6.03 6.35
N LEU A 100 -11.24 5.35 7.46
CA LEU A 100 -12.58 5.10 8.00
C LEU A 100 -13.13 6.30 8.79
N SER A 101 -12.42 7.44 8.80
CA SER A 101 -12.82 8.64 9.55
C SER A 101 -12.99 8.38 11.05
N THR A 102 -12.13 7.55 11.63
CA THR A 102 -12.13 7.29 13.07
C THR A 102 -11.88 8.62 13.81
N PRO A 103 -12.68 8.99 14.82
CA PRO A 103 -12.53 10.25 15.52
C PRO A 103 -11.10 10.47 16.04
N ALA A 104 -10.59 11.69 15.85
CA ALA A 104 -9.24 12.10 16.22
C ALA A 104 -8.08 11.37 15.52
N VAL A 105 -8.34 10.51 14.53
CA VAL A 105 -7.30 9.90 13.70
C VAL A 105 -7.19 10.65 12.38
N PRO A 106 -6.05 11.29 12.06
CA PRO A 106 -5.87 11.98 10.79
C PRO A 106 -5.84 10.98 9.62
N ALA A 107 -6.35 11.39 8.46
CA ALA A 107 -6.13 10.66 7.23
C ALA A 107 -4.66 10.78 6.83
N ILE A 108 -3.97 9.64 6.71
CA ILE A 108 -2.57 9.55 6.29
C ILE A 108 -2.45 8.78 4.97
N PRO A 109 -1.38 9.00 4.17
CA PRO A 109 -1.08 8.17 3.01
C PRO A 109 -0.92 6.68 3.39
N VAL A 110 -1.15 5.78 2.44
CA VAL A 110 -0.91 4.34 2.66
C VAL A 110 0.59 4.09 2.94
N PRO A 111 0.94 3.38 4.03
CA PRO A 111 2.33 3.02 4.31
C PRO A 111 2.96 2.22 3.19
N GLY A 112 4.25 2.40 2.94
CA GLY A 112 4.96 1.66 1.88
C GLY A 112 4.70 2.15 0.46
N ALA A 113 3.86 3.17 0.26
CA ALA A 113 3.75 3.80 -1.04
C ALA A 113 5.12 4.38 -1.42
N PRO A 114 5.58 4.23 -2.68
CA PRO A 114 6.72 5.00 -3.14
C PRO A 114 6.41 6.48 -2.92
N PRO A 115 7.38 7.31 -2.50
CA PRO A 115 7.16 8.74 -2.36
C PRO A 115 6.58 9.24 -3.68
N ALA A 116 5.46 9.97 -3.60
CA ALA A 116 4.88 10.57 -4.80
C ALA A 116 6.00 11.35 -5.50
N LEU A 117 6.27 11.02 -6.77
CA LEU A 117 7.03 11.93 -7.62
C LEU A 117 6.32 13.27 -7.48
N HIS A 118 7.03 14.28 -6.96
CA HIS A 118 6.46 15.62 -6.80
C HIS A 118 5.93 16.06 -8.16
N ALA A 119 4.62 15.97 -8.37
CA ALA A 119 3.99 16.76 -9.40
C ALA A 119 4.21 18.22 -8.96
N PRO A 120 4.84 19.08 -9.78
CA PRO A 120 4.98 20.47 -9.40
C PRO A 120 3.57 21.01 -9.16
N SER A 121 3.33 21.45 -7.93
CA SER A 121 2.11 22.16 -7.57
C SER A 121 2.11 23.43 -8.41
N ILE A 122 1.36 23.45 -9.52
CA ILE A 122 1.08 24.69 -10.22
C ILE A 122 0.15 25.46 -9.29
N ALA A 123 0.76 26.29 -8.45
CA ALA A 123 0.06 27.35 -7.76
C ALA A 123 -0.56 28.25 -8.82
N VAL A 124 -1.88 28.13 -9.02
CA VAL A 124 -2.66 29.15 -9.70
C VAL A 124 -2.73 30.34 -8.73
N SER A 125 -1.75 31.24 -8.81
CA SER A 125 -1.87 32.58 -8.23
C SER A 125 -2.81 33.39 -9.11
N SER A 126 -4.11 33.36 -8.79
CA SER A 126 -5.02 34.43 -9.22
C SER A 126 -4.84 35.61 -8.26
N LEU A 127 -3.86 36.46 -8.56
CA LEU A 127 -3.69 37.75 -7.89
C LEU A 127 -4.43 38.80 -8.72
N THR A 128 -5.67 39.09 -8.33
CA THR A 128 -6.36 40.32 -8.71
C THR A 128 -7.05 40.87 -7.47
N ASP A 129 -6.29 41.61 -6.67
CA ASP A 129 -6.88 42.62 -5.78
C ASP A 129 -7.39 43.79 -6.65
N PRO A 130 -8.56 44.37 -6.34
CA PRO A 130 -9.02 45.59 -7.01
C PRO A 130 -8.23 46.81 -6.48
N PRO A 131 -7.99 47.85 -7.30
CA PRO A 131 -7.35 49.07 -6.82
C PRO A 131 -8.28 49.86 -5.89
N ALA A 132 -7.74 50.25 -4.74
CA ALA A 132 -8.37 51.16 -3.79
C ALA A 132 -8.59 52.56 -4.40
N ALA A 133 -9.82 53.06 -4.33
CA ALA A 133 -10.15 54.43 -4.68
C ALA A 133 -9.73 55.39 -3.55
N LYS A 134 -9.00 56.45 -3.91
CA LYS A 134 -8.64 57.57 -3.02
C LYS A 134 -9.73 58.66 -3.11
N PRO A 135 -10.16 59.31 -2.00
CA PRO A 135 -11.09 60.42 -2.08
C PRO A 135 -10.37 61.70 -2.52
N ALA A 136 -10.98 62.46 -3.42
CA ALA A 136 -10.58 63.83 -3.73
C ALA A 136 -11.74 64.78 -3.37
N ALA A 137 -11.38 65.81 -2.63
CA ALA A 137 -12.23 66.85 -2.06
C ALA A 137 -12.80 67.80 -3.13
N GLY A 138 -13.99 68.32 -2.83
CA GLY A 138 -14.65 69.46 -3.47
C GLY A 138 -15.78 69.92 -2.56
#